data_AF-A0A4Q7YHK6-F1
#
_entry.id   AF-A0A4Q7YHK6-F1
#
_cell.length_a   1.000
_cell.length_b   1.000
_cell.length_c   1.000
_cell.angle_alpha   90.00
_cell.angle_beta   90.00
_cell.angle_gamma   90.00
#
_symmetry.space_group_name_H-M   'P 1'
#
loop_
_entity.id
_entity.type
_entity.pdbx_description
1 polymer ?
#
loop_
_entity_poly.entity_id
_entity_poly.type
_entity_poly.pdbx_seq_one_letter_code
_entity_poly.pdbx_strand_id
1 'polypeptide(L)'
;MPIMGAYTTRVLQLFDRLDADRSGEISVGDQRKGQTEAEKAVTADLIRHLVTAADANKDGRVSTNELLAYIERAAVGKRVDEMPAYLTATADAVFGLMDTDKSGKVDKAEFEQYLKAHNLNVGAEFSQLDRDGDGSLTKADLRTAMLHFLASPDPAPEQWLLALFTS
;
A
#
# COMPACT_ATOMS: atom_id res chain seq x y z
N MET A 1 -7.61 -5.17 26.34
CA MET A 1 -8.22 -4.32 25.30
C MET A 1 -7.59 -4.73 23.99
N PRO A 2 -8.33 -5.27 23.02
CA PRO A 2 -7.68 -5.78 21.84
C PRO A 2 -7.22 -4.61 20.98
N ILE A 3 -6.00 -4.76 20.50
CA ILE A 3 -5.25 -3.91 19.58
C ILE A 3 -5.97 -3.77 18.21
N MET A 4 -7.12 -4.46 18.05
CA MET A 4 -7.85 -4.67 16.79
C MET A 4 -8.40 -3.40 16.14
N GLY A 5 -8.79 -2.36 16.88
CA GLY A 5 -9.61 -1.27 16.30
C GLY A 5 -8.94 -0.44 15.20
N ALA A 6 -7.66 -0.09 15.39
CA ALA A 6 -7.00 0.90 14.52
C ALA A 6 -6.45 0.29 13.22
N TYR A 7 -5.74 -0.85 13.29
CA TYR A 7 -5.23 -1.50 12.08
C TYR A 7 -6.34 -2.18 11.26
N THR A 8 -7.38 -2.72 11.91
CA THR A 8 -8.52 -3.33 11.19
C THR A 8 -9.21 -2.31 10.29
N THR A 9 -9.39 -1.08 10.77
CA THR A 9 -9.99 0.00 9.98
C THR A 9 -9.20 0.26 8.69
N ARG A 10 -7.87 0.26 8.75
CA ARG A 10 -7.01 0.45 7.58
C ARG A 10 -7.01 -0.73 6.64
N VAL A 11 -6.97 -1.95 7.18
CA VAL A 11 -7.03 -3.16 6.35
C VAL A 11 -8.36 -3.21 5.60
N LEU A 12 -9.46 -2.80 6.23
CA LEU A 12 -10.77 -2.66 5.57
C LEU A 12 -10.78 -1.57 4.50
N GLN A 13 -10.09 -0.45 4.73
CA GLN A 13 -9.93 0.60 3.71
C GLN A 13 -9.10 0.10 2.51
N LEU A 14 -8.00 -0.62 2.75
CA LEU A 14 -7.22 -1.24 1.68
C LEU A 14 -8.08 -2.28 0.95
N PHE A 15 -8.89 -3.04 1.67
CA PHE A 15 -9.80 -4.02 1.10
C PHE A 15 -10.80 -3.37 0.14
N ASP A 16 -11.53 -2.34 0.55
CA ASP A 16 -12.48 -1.61 -0.31
C ASP A 16 -11.82 -0.97 -1.54
N ARG A 17 -10.52 -0.67 -1.43
CA ARG A 17 -9.72 -0.12 -2.53
C ARG A 17 -9.25 -1.19 -3.50
N LEU A 18 -8.94 -2.38 -3.00
CA LEU A 18 -8.58 -3.53 -3.83
C LEU A 18 -9.80 -4.22 -4.44
N ASP A 19 -10.95 -4.23 -3.75
CA ASP A 19 -12.22 -4.76 -4.22
C ASP A 19 -12.90 -3.76 -5.18
N ALA A 20 -12.41 -3.76 -6.42
CA ALA A 20 -12.83 -2.78 -7.43
C ALA A 20 -14.26 -3.05 -7.92
N ASP A 21 -14.67 -4.31 -7.97
CA ASP A 21 -16.01 -4.71 -8.39
C ASP A 21 -17.05 -4.74 -7.25
N ARG A 22 -16.61 -4.51 -6.00
CA ARG A 22 -17.43 -4.57 -4.78
C ARG A 22 -18.09 -5.93 -4.58
N SER A 23 -17.40 -6.99 -5.01
CA SER A 23 -17.84 -8.37 -4.79
C SER A 23 -17.75 -8.77 -3.32
N GLY A 24 -16.98 -8.04 -2.50
CA GLY A 24 -16.65 -8.41 -1.14
C GLY A 24 -15.50 -9.40 -1.05
N GLU A 25 -14.73 -9.57 -2.14
CA GLU A 25 -13.57 -10.47 -2.23
C GLU A 25 -12.49 -9.84 -3.13
N ILE A 26 -11.21 -9.92 -2.76
CA ILE A 26 -10.12 -9.44 -3.61
C ILE A 26 -9.69 -10.56 -4.56
N SER A 27 -9.65 -10.27 -5.85
CA SER A 27 -9.29 -11.20 -6.90
C SER A 27 -8.32 -10.57 -7.91
N VAL A 28 -7.59 -11.40 -8.67
CA VAL A 28 -6.69 -10.91 -9.73
C VAL A 28 -7.45 -10.14 -10.84
N GLY A 29 -8.77 -10.30 -10.90
CA GLY A 29 -9.66 -9.58 -11.81
C GLY A 29 -9.99 -8.15 -11.38
N ASP A 30 -9.64 -7.75 -10.15
CA ASP A 30 -9.94 -6.42 -9.60
C ASP A 30 -8.99 -5.32 -10.13
N GLN A 31 -9.03 -5.15 -11.45
CA GLN A 31 -8.31 -4.09 -12.13
C GLN A 31 -9.17 -2.84 -12.26
N ARG A 32 -8.68 -1.70 -11.78
CA ARG A 32 -9.37 -0.42 -11.91
C ARG A 32 -9.16 0.18 -13.30
N LYS A 33 -10.22 0.79 -13.84
CA LYS A 33 -10.18 1.56 -15.09
C LYS A 33 -9.62 2.96 -14.81
N GLY A 34 -8.57 3.36 -15.51
CA GLY A 34 -7.93 4.68 -15.37
C GLY A 34 -6.51 4.64 -14.84
N GLN A 35 -6.05 3.50 -14.31
CA GLN A 35 -4.64 3.26 -14.01
C GLN A 35 -3.80 3.21 -15.30
N THR A 36 -2.58 3.72 -15.21
CA THR A 36 -1.53 3.50 -16.22
C THR A 36 -1.12 2.02 -16.26
N GLU A 37 -0.50 1.58 -17.36
CA GLU A 37 -0.04 0.18 -17.47
C GLU A 37 0.99 -0.20 -16.39
N ALA A 38 1.79 0.77 -15.93
CA ALA A 38 2.74 0.56 -14.85
C ALA A 38 2.02 0.36 -13.51
N GLU A 39 1.02 1.19 -13.18
CA GLU A 39 0.21 1.05 -11.98
C GLU A 39 -0.60 -0.26 -11.95
N LYS A 40 -1.16 -0.65 -13.10
CA LYS A 40 -1.84 -1.94 -13.25
C LYS A 40 -0.89 -3.10 -12.98
N ALA A 41 0.34 -3.03 -13.46
CA ALA A 41 1.33 -4.07 -13.21
C ALA A 41 1.65 -4.16 -11.70
N VAL A 42 1.91 -3.02 -11.05
CA VAL A 42 2.17 -2.98 -9.59
C VAL A 42 1.00 -3.53 -8.79
N THR A 43 -0.22 -3.10 -9.10
CA THR A 43 -1.44 -3.56 -8.44
C THR A 43 -1.66 -5.06 -8.67
N ALA A 44 -1.50 -5.54 -9.90
CA ALA A 44 -1.69 -6.95 -10.24
C ALA A 44 -0.66 -7.85 -9.54
N ASP A 45 0.60 -7.43 -9.47
CA ASP A 45 1.64 -8.19 -8.75
C ASP A 45 1.37 -8.22 -7.24
N LEU A 46 0.97 -7.09 -6.65
CA LEU A 46 0.52 -7.05 -5.25
C LEU A 46 -0.64 -8.02 -5.00
N ILE A 47 -1.70 -7.94 -5.81
CA ILE A 47 -2.89 -8.80 -5.66
C ILE A 47 -2.51 -10.27 -5.84
N ARG A 48 -1.72 -10.64 -6.86
CA ARG A 48 -1.30 -12.03 -7.07
C ARG A 48 -0.55 -12.59 -5.86
N HIS A 49 0.39 -11.83 -5.31
CA HIS A 49 1.14 -12.25 -4.13
C HIS A 49 0.27 -12.30 -2.88
N LEU A 50 -0.62 -11.32 -2.72
CA LEU A 50 -1.57 -11.26 -1.62
C LEU A 50 -2.52 -12.46 -1.65
N VAL A 51 -3.14 -12.76 -2.80
CA VAL A 51 -3.99 -13.93 -3.01
C VAL A 51 -3.20 -15.18 -2.69
N THR A 52 -2.04 -15.39 -3.31
CA THR A 52 -1.21 -16.58 -3.08
C THR A 52 -0.87 -16.79 -1.59
N ALA A 53 -0.72 -15.73 -0.83
CA ALA A 53 -0.37 -15.81 0.58
C ALA A 53 -1.60 -15.92 1.48
N ALA A 54 -2.63 -15.10 1.28
CA ALA A 54 -3.79 -14.97 2.15
C ALA A 54 -4.91 -15.98 1.85
N ASP A 55 -5.04 -16.43 0.61
CA ASP A 55 -6.03 -17.41 0.14
C ASP A 55 -5.85 -18.75 0.86
N ALA A 56 -6.59 -18.93 1.95
CA ALA A 56 -6.46 -20.09 2.82
C ALA A 56 -7.32 -21.25 2.31
N ASN A 57 -8.46 -20.94 1.69
CA ASN A 57 -9.39 -21.90 1.14
C ASN A 57 -9.07 -22.33 -0.31
N LYS A 58 -8.11 -21.66 -0.96
CA LYS A 58 -7.63 -21.89 -2.34
C LYS A 58 -8.71 -21.66 -3.40
N ASP A 59 -9.61 -20.72 -3.17
CA ASP A 59 -10.66 -20.36 -4.14
C ASP A 59 -10.19 -19.32 -5.17
N GLY A 60 -8.94 -18.84 -5.04
CA GLY A 60 -8.35 -17.82 -5.91
C GLY A 60 -8.77 -16.40 -5.58
N ARG A 61 -9.42 -16.20 -4.42
CA ARG A 61 -9.90 -14.92 -3.91
C ARG A 61 -9.45 -14.74 -2.47
N VAL A 62 -9.54 -13.52 -1.97
CA VAL A 62 -9.22 -13.21 -0.58
C VAL A 62 -10.39 -12.49 0.05
N SER A 63 -11.02 -13.17 1.00
CA SER A 63 -12.04 -12.56 1.84
C SER A 63 -11.41 -11.62 2.88
N THR A 64 -12.21 -10.71 3.44
CA THR A 64 -11.75 -9.80 4.50
C THR A 64 -11.13 -10.54 5.70
N ASN A 65 -11.68 -11.70 6.06
CA ASN A 65 -11.19 -12.51 7.18
C ASN A 65 -9.81 -13.11 6.87
N GLU A 66 -9.61 -13.59 5.65
CA GLU A 66 -8.32 -14.11 5.19
C GLU A 66 -7.27 -13.01 5.12
N LEU A 67 -7.64 -11.82 4.63
CA LEU A 67 -6.75 -10.66 4.64
C LEU A 67 -6.35 -10.25 6.05
N LEU A 68 -7.30 -10.17 6.99
CA LEU A 68 -7.02 -9.80 8.39
C LEU A 68 -6.08 -10.83 9.04
N ALA A 69 -6.39 -12.12 8.91
CA ALA A 69 -5.53 -13.19 9.43
C ALA A 69 -4.13 -13.15 8.79
N TYR A 70 -4.06 -12.81 7.50
CA TYR A 70 -2.81 -12.64 6.78
C TYR A 70 -1.97 -11.47 7.30
N ILE A 71 -2.57 -10.29 7.48
CA ILE A 71 -1.86 -9.10 7.98
C ILE A 71 -1.42 -9.30 9.44
N GLU A 72 -2.25 -9.95 10.25
CA GLU A 72 -1.90 -10.30 11.63
C GLU A 72 -0.66 -11.18 11.72
N ARG A 73 -0.49 -12.16 10.82
CA ARG A 73 0.73 -12.99 10.79
C ARG A 73 1.91 -12.34 10.04
N ALA A 74 1.64 -11.47 9.07
CA ALA A 74 2.66 -10.96 8.13
C ALA A 74 3.26 -9.62 8.54
N ALA A 75 2.53 -8.79 9.29
CA ALA A 75 2.93 -7.43 9.62
C ALA A 75 2.87 -7.15 11.13
N VAL A 76 1.83 -7.62 11.85
CA VAL A 76 1.65 -7.28 13.27
C VAL A 76 2.82 -7.80 14.11
N GLY A 77 3.50 -6.87 14.79
CA GLY A 77 4.65 -7.16 15.65
C GLY A 77 5.97 -7.44 14.92
N LYS A 78 6.01 -7.31 13.58
CA LYS A 78 7.20 -7.58 12.75
C LYS A 78 7.92 -6.31 12.34
N ARG A 79 9.21 -6.46 12.00
CA ARG A 79 10.03 -5.39 11.41
C ARG A 79 9.98 -5.44 9.89
N VAL A 80 10.43 -4.36 9.23
CA VAL A 80 10.47 -4.24 7.76
C VAL A 80 11.26 -5.41 7.14
N ASP A 81 12.33 -5.83 7.80
CA ASP A 81 13.19 -6.94 7.36
C ASP A 81 12.51 -8.31 7.41
N GLU A 82 11.45 -8.44 8.20
CA GLU A 82 10.66 -9.68 8.35
C GLU A 82 9.41 -9.69 7.48
N MET A 83 9.15 -8.59 6.75
CA MET A 83 8.03 -8.50 5.84
C MET A 83 8.28 -9.37 4.61
N PRO A 84 7.21 -9.91 4.01
CA PRO A 84 7.27 -10.52 2.70
C PRO A 84 7.94 -9.59 1.66
N ALA A 85 8.85 -10.15 0.87
CA ALA A 85 9.59 -9.42 -0.16
C ALA A 85 8.68 -8.73 -1.19
N TYR A 86 7.47 -9.24 -1.41
CA TYR A 86 6.53 -8.61 -2.33
C TYR A 86 6.01 -7.26 -1.80
N LEU A 87 5.86 -7.06 -0.48
CA LEU A 87 5.40 -5.78 0.08
C LEU A 87 6.47 -4.70 -0.09
N THR A 88 7.74 -5.04 0.11
CA THR A 88 8.85 -4.13 -0.15
C THR A 88 9.03 -3.89 -1.64
N ALA A 89 8.81 -4.89 -2.49
CA ALA A 89 8.80 -4.73 -3.95
C ALA A 89 7.66 -3.82 -4.43
N THR A 90 6.45 -3.92 -3.85
CA THR A 90 5.34 -3.02 -4.15
C THR A 90 5.68 -1.58 -3.76
N ALA A 91 6.23 -1.36 -2.57
CA ALA A 91 6.66 -0.02 -2.14
C ALA A 91 7.74 0.56 -3.08
N ASP A 92 8.73 -0.26 -3.48
CA ASP A 92 9.76 0.12 -4.45
C ASP A 92 9.18 0.43 -5.84
N ALA A 93 8.15 -0.30 -6.25
CA ALA A 93 7.53 -0.08 -7.54
C ALA A 93 6.70 1.20 -7.55
N VAL A 94 5.93 1.48 -6.48
CA VAL A 94 5.22 2.76 -6.31
C VAL A 94 6.20 3.92 -6.25
N PHE A 95 7.31 3.76 -5.53
CA PHE A 95 8.40 4.75 -5.56
C PHE A 95 8.86 5.05 -6.98
N GLY A 96 9.09 4.01 -7.80
CA GLY A 96 9.50 4.18 -9.19
C GLY A 96 8.42 4.82 -10.11
N LEU A 97 7.16 4.83 -9.69
CA LEU A 97 6.11 5.59 -10.37
C LEU A 97 6.15 7.09 -10.02
N MET A 98 6.57 7.41 -8.80
CA MET A 98 6.68 8.79 -8.29
C MET A 98 8.01 9.46 -8.70
N ASP A 99 9.12 8.71 -8.67
CA ASP A 99 10.48 9.13 -9.04
C ASP A 99 10.59 9.26 -10.56
N THR A 100 10.02 10.35 -11.08
CA THR A 100 9.92 10.60 -12.52
C THR A 100 11.27 10.95 -13.13
N ASP A 101 12.12 11.62 -12.36
CA ASP A 101 13.45 12.03 -12.79
C ASP A 101 14.53 10.95 -12.59
N LYS A 102 14.18 9.85 -11.90
CA LYS A 102 15.07 8.72 -11.57
C LYS A 102 16.28 9.15 -10.75
N SER A 103 16.12 10.19 -9.94
CA SER A 103 17.15 10.63 -9.00
C SER A 103 17.40 9.61 -7.90
N GLY A 104 16.50 8.65 -7.71
CA GLY A 104 16.56 7.66 -6.63
C GLY A 104 16.07 8.21 -5.30
N LYS A 105 15.45 9.39 -5.31
CA LYS A 105 14.72 10.02 -4.21
C LYS A 105 13.41 10.62 -4.75
N VAL A 106 12.36 10.69 -3.95
CA VAL A 106 11.13 11.41 -4.31
C VAL A 106 11.10 12.70 -3.54
N ASP A 107 11.22 13.82 -4.24
CA ASP A 107 11.13 15.13 -3.59
C ASP A 107 9.67 15.53 -3.32
N LYS A 108 9.48 16.62 -2.58
CA LYS A 108 8.14 17.12 -2.27
C LYS A 108 7.34 17.46 -3.53
N ALA A 109 7.97 18.02 -4.57
CA ALA A 109 7.28 18.42 -5.79
C ALA A 109 6.80 17.21 -6.59
N GLU A 110 7.59 16.14 -6.66
CA GLU A 110 7.21 14.86 -7.29
C GLU A 110 6.08 14.18 -6.52
N PHE A 111 6.20 14.11 -5.19
CA PHE A 111 5.14 13.57 -4.34
C PHE A 111 3.83 14.35 -4.50
N GLU A 112 3.92 15.68 -4.54
CA GLU A 112 2.78 16.56 -4.76
C GLU A 112 2.12 16.35 -6.13
N GLN A 113 2.92 16.21 -7.18
CA GLN A 113 2.42 15.98 -8.53
C GLN A 113 1.71 14.64 -8.63
N TYR A 114 2.27 13.59 -8.03
CA TYR A 114 1.66 12.28 -8.00
C TYR A 114 0.29 12.31 -7.33
N LEU A 115 0.19 12.84 -6.10
CA LEU A 115 -1.10 12.94 -5.42
C LEU A 115 -2.10 13.82 -6.17
N LYS A 116 -1.67 14.94 -6.74
CA LYS A 116 -2.54 15.82 -7.55
C LYS A 116 -3.05 15.11 -8.81
N ALA A 117 -2.24 14.28 -9.46
CA ALA A 117 -2.67 13.48 -10.61
C ALA A 117 -3.82 12.52 -10.26
N HIS A 118 -3.87 12.07 -9.01
CA HIS A 118 -4.92 11.21 -8.46
C HIS A 118 -6.05 11.98 -7.75
N ASN A 119 -6.12 13.31 -7.87
CA ASN A 119 -7.07 14.18 -7.16
C ASN A 119 -7.02 14.05 -5.63
N LEU A 120 -5.85 13.68 -5.09
CA LEU A 120 -5.60 13.62 -3.65
C LEU A 120 -4.92 14.90 -3.18
N ASN A 121 -5.24 15.31 -1.94
CA ASN A 121 -4.72 16.55 -1.39
C ASN A 121 -3.38 16.31 -0.70
N VAL A 122 -2.39 17.12 -1.01
CA VAL A 122 -1.06 16.99 -0.42
C VAL A 122 -1.10 17.60 0.98
N GLY A 123 -1.30 16.74 1.98
CA GLY A 123 -1.32 17.13 3.38
C GLY A 123 0.07 17.06 4.04
N ALA A 124 0.06 16.83 5.35
CA ALA A 124 1.26 16.57 6.16
C ALA A 124 1.85 15.16 5.95
N GLU A 125 1.47 14.44 4.91
CA GLU A 125 1.95 13.07 4.67
C GLU A 125 3.41 13.03 4.28
N PHE A 126 3.85 13.94 3.42
CA PHE A 126 5.26 14.03 3.03
C PHE A 126 6.14 14.13 4.28
N SER A 127 5.81 15.04 5.21
CA SER A 127 6.54 15.22 6.47
C SER A 127 6.39 14.06 7.46
N GLN A 128 5.40 13.18 7.29
CA GLN A 128 5.27 11.96 8.10
C GLN A 128 6.08 10.80 7.52
N LEU A 129 6.27 10.79 6.20
CA LEU A 129 7.12 9.84 5.49
C LEU A 129 8.60 10.22 5.62
N ASP A 130 8.91 11.52 5.49
CA ASP A 130 10.23 12.14 5.64
C ASP A 130 10.61 12.23 7.13
N ARG A 131 11.01 11.11 7.71
CA ARG A 131 11.31 10.99 9.15
C ARG A 131 12.63 11.62 9.55
N ASP A 132 13.61 11.61 8.66
CA ASP A 132 14.91 12.23 8.89
C ASP A 132 14.90 13.73 8.53
N GLY A 133 13.84 14.21 7.88
CA GLY A 133 13.63 15.61 7.57
C GLY A 133 14.61 16.12 6.52
N ASP A 134 15.14 15.22 5.67
CA ASP A 134 16.09 15.56 4.61
C ASP A 134 15.40 16.20 3.40
N GLY A 135 14.06 16.27 3.41
CA GLY A 135 13.24 16.85 2.36
C GLY A 135 13.04 15.92 1.17
N SER A 136 13.38 14.64 1.30
CA SER A 136 13.30 13.62 0.26
C SER A 136 12.80 12.30 0.83
N LEU A 137 11.99 11.59 0.06
CA LEU A 137 11.59 10.23 0.41
C LEU A 137 12.50 9.23 -0.27
N THR A 138 12.94 8.22 0.47
CA THR A 138 13.67 7.09 -0.07
C THR A 138 12.81 5.84 -0.09
N LYS A 139 13.28 4.79 -0.78
CA LYS A 139 12.65 3.47 -0.74
C LYS A 139 12.50 2.93 0.68
N ALA A 140 13.45 3.22 1.56
CA ALA A 140 13.40 2.78 2.96
C ALA A 140 12.25 3.43 3.73
N ASP A 141 11.95 4.70 3.44
CA ASP A 141 10.86 5.44 4.08
C ASP A 141 9.51 4.87 3.68
N LEU A 142 9.30 4.60 2.39
CA LEU A 142 8.07 3.99 1.88
C LEU A 142 7.87 2.55 2.38
N ARG A 143 8.93 1.75 2.47
CA ARG A 143 8.86 0.40 3.07
C ARG A 143 8.46 0.46 4.54
N THR A 144 9.03 1.42 5.29
CA THR A 144 8.68 1.64 6.70
C THR A 144 7.25 2.15 6.84
N ALA A 145 6.79 3.01 5.93
CA ALA A 145 5.42 3.49 5.89
C ALA A 145 4.44 2.36 5.60
N MET A 146 4.76 1.47 4.64
CA MET A 146 3.98 0.26 4.35
C MET A 146 3.85 -0.64 5.58
N LEU A 147 4.95 -0.85 6.32
CA LEU A 147 4.89 -1.60 7.58
C LEU A 147 3.99 -0.90 8.60
N HIS A 148 4.19 0.40 8.81
CA HIS A 148 3.39 1.17 9.75
C HIS A 148 1.90 1.13 9.39
N PHE A 149 1.57 1.19 8.10
CA PHE A 149 0.19 1.08 7.61
C PHE A 149 -0.45 -0.27 8.00
N LEU A 150 0.29 -1.37 7.86
CA LEU A 150 -0.22 -2.73 8.11
C LEU A 150 -0.12 -3.20 9.57
N ALA A 151 0.88 -2.72 10.31
CA ALA A 151 1.24 -3.23 11.63
C ALA A 151 1.01 -2.24 12.78
N SER A 152 0.98 -0.93 12.50
CA SER A 152 0.87 0.09 13.54
C SER A 152 -0.57 0.49 13.80
N PRO A 153 -0.97 0.68 15.07
CA PRO A 153 -2.24 1.31 15.40
C PRO A 153 -2.25 2.84 15.15
N ASP A 154 -1.09 3.48 15.04
CA ASP A 154 -0.98 4.94 14.89
C ASP A 154 -1.27 5.40 13.45
N PRO A 155 -1.88 6.59 13.22
CA PRO A 155 -2.05 7.21 11.89
C PRO A 155 -0.80 7.05 11.03
N ALA A 156 -0.95 6.45 9.85
CA ALA A 156 0.13 6.32 8.88
C ALA A 156 -0.20 7.19 7.67
N PRO A 157 0.81 7.80 7.02
CA PRO A 157 0.59 8.43 5.72
C PRO A 157 0.29 7.33 4.69
N GLU A 158 -0.95 7.28 4.22
CA GLU A 158 -1.44 6.21 3.34
C GLU A 158 -1.93 6.70 1.98
N GLN A 159 -2.14 8.01 1.78
CA GLN A 159 -2.69 8.49 0.51
C GLN A 159 -1.75 8.22 -0.67
N TRP A 160 -0.43 8.17 -0.46
CA TRP A 160 0.53 7.77 -1.48
C TRP A 160 0.30 6.34 -1.99
N LEU A 161 -0.10 5.41 -1.12
CA LEU A 161 -0.41 4.04 -1.50
C LEU A 161 -1.84 3.94 -2.06
N LEU A 162 -2.78 4.69 -1.46
CA LEU A 162 -4.17 4.72 -1.93
C LEU A 162 -4.31 5.37 -3.30
N ALA A 163 -3.38 6.26 -3.67
CA ALA A 163 -3.29 6.88 -4.99
C ALA A 163 -3.26 5.83 -6.11
N LEU A 164 -2.49 4.75 -5.91
CA LEU A 164 -2.43 3.62 -6.84
C LEU A 164 -3.80 3.01 -7.11
N PHE A 165 -4.71 3.04 -6.14
CA PHE A 165 -6.07 2.49 -6.23
C PHE A 165 -7.14 3.56 -6.49
N THR A 166 -6.77 4.83 -6.60
CA THR A 166 -7.71 5.89 -6.99
C THR A 166 -7.74 6.02 -8.51
N SER A 167 -8.88 5.67 -9.08
CA SER A 167 -9.26 5.87 -10.48
C SER A 167 -10.72 6.27 -10.54
#